data_AF-Q47FP4-F1
#
_entry.id   AF-Q47FP4-F1
#
_cell.length_a   1.000
_cell.length_b   1.000
_cell.length_c   1.000
_cell.angle_alpha   90.00
_cell.angle_beta   90.00
_cell.angle_gamma   90.00
#
_symmetry.space_group_name_H-M   'P 1'
#
loop_
_entity.id
_entity.type
_entity.pdbx_description
1 polymer ?
#
loop_
_entity_poly.entity_id
_entity_poly.type
_entity_poly.pdbx_seq_one_letter_code
_entity_poly.pdbx_strand_id
1 'polypeptide(L)'
;MKRITFTLLALLAVSGARAHGHSGPIDDSMPDAQKIRFCERVRDHALQTFYNRERGQPMKLFDEDGSDGARITNHIIKRIYEEPQISSPKKAETFGRATCNEMMGSSAASE
;
A
#
# COMPACT_ATOMS: atom_id res chain seq x y z
N MET A 1 46.31 -7.61 10.04
CA MET A 1 44.93 -8.16 10.00
C MET A 1 43.87 -7.25 10.62
N LYS A 2 44.16 -6.46 11.67
CA LYS A 2 43.16 -5.64 12.38
C LYS A 2 42.68 -4.38 11.65
N ARG A 3 43.44 -3.87 10.67
CA ARG A 3 43.09 -2.65 9.91
C ARG A 3 42.07 -2.89 8.79
N ILE A 4 42.08 -4.07 8.17
CA ILE A 4 41.18 -4.44 7.07
C ILE A 4 39.74 -4.58 7.57
N THR A 5 39.58 -5.05 8.82
CA THR A 5 38.27 -5.25 9.46
C THR A 5 37.55 -3.92 9.71
N PHE A 6 38.29 -2.85 10.03
CA PHE A 6 37.69 -1.52 10.25
C PHE A 6 37.25 -0.86 8.93
N THR A 7 37.96 -1.09 7.83
CA THR A 7 37.58 -0.54 6.52
C THR A 7 36.30 -1.17 5.97
N LEU A 8 36.11 -2.48 6.19
CA LEU A 8 34.90 -3.20 5.80
C LEU A 8 33.66 -2.77 6.59
N LEU A 9 33.81 -2.45 7.89
CA LEU A 9 32.70 -1.96 8.71
C LEU A 9 32.24 -0.55 8.30
N ALA A 10 33.16 0.29 7.84
CA ALA A 10 32.83 1.63 7.35
C ALA A 10 32.07 1.62 6.01
N LEU A 11 32.34 0.65 5.13
CA LEU A 11 31.65 0.54 3.84
C LEU A 11 30.17 0.12 3.98
N LEU A 12 29.82 -0.65 5.01
CA LEU A 12 28.44 -1.11 5.23
C LEU A 12 27.52 -0.01 5.78
N ALA A 13 28.06 1.03 6.41
CA ALA A 13 27.27 2.11 7.01
C ALA A 13 26.66 3.08 5.99
N VAL A 14 27.13 3.09 4.73
CA VAL A 14 26.62 3.97 3.66
C VAL A 14 25.40 3.40 2.93
N SER A 15 25.04 2.13 3.15
CA SER A 15 23.91 1.49 2.44
C SER A 15 22.53 1.85 3.03
N GLY A 16 22.47 2.69 4.07
CA GLY A 16 21.23 3.09 4.74
C GLY A 16 20.48 4.27 4.10
N ALA A 17 20.92 4.75 2.92
CA ALA A 17 20.26 5.84 2.23
C ALA A 17 18.97 5.38 1.55
N ARG A 18 17.92 5.26 2.37
CA ARG A 18 16.54 5.69 2.05
C ARG A 18 16.13 5.53 0.58
N ALA A 19 15.74 4.31 0.22
CA ALA A 19 14.77 4.09 -0.85
C ALA A 19 13.40 4.64 -0.39
N HIS A 20 13.27 5.97 -0.31
CA HIS A 20 11.97 6.64 -0.27
C HIS A 20 11.41 6.62 -1.69
N GLY A 21 11.09 5.42 -2.18
CA GLY A 21 10.57 5.20 -3.52
C GLY A 21 9.19 5.85 -3.64
N HIS A 22 9.16 7.07 -4.16
CA HIS A 22 7.97 7.54 -4.87
C HIS A 22 7.84 6.67 -6.11
N SER A 23 6.64 6.13 -6.33
CA SER A 23 6.34 5.38 -7.55
C SER A 23 6.75 6.24 -8.74
N GLY A 24 7.65 5.72 -9.59
CA GLY A 24 8.08 6.42 -10.81
C GLY A 24 6.89 6.68 -11.75
N PRO A 25 7.07 7.53 -12.78
CA PRO A 25 6.01 7.76 -13.75
C PRO A 25 5.53 6.44 -14.35
N ILE A 26 4.22 6.18 -14.25
CA ILE A 26 3.59 4.99 -14.83
C ILE A 26 3.32 5.29 -16.30
N ASP A 27 4.14 4.73 -17.17
CA ASP A 27 3.94 4.78 -18.63
C ASP A 27 2.79 3.87 -19.05
N ASP A 28 1.98 4.32 -20.00
CA ASP A 28 0.86 3.55 -20.55
C ASP A 28 1.33 2.33 -21.38
N SER A 29 2.62 2.27 -21.74
CA SER A 29 3.24 1.09 -22.36
C SER A 29 3.40 -0.11 -21.41
N MET A 30 3.25 0.09 -20.09
CA MET A 30 3.34 -0.99 -19.12
C MET A 30 2.07 -1.86 -19.15
N PRO A 31 2.18 -3.20 -19.24
CA PRO A 31 1.02 -4.09 -19.30
C PRO A 31 0.03 -3.92 -18.12
N ASP A 32 0.56 -3.57 -16.94
CA ASP A 32 -0.23 -3.40 -15.72
C ASP A 32 -0.48 -1.93 -15.33
N ALA A 33 -0.25 -0.97 -16.24
CA ALA A 33 -0.34 0.46 -15.93
C ALA A 33 -1.67 0.85 -15.25
N GLN A 34 -2.79 0.34 -15.77
CA GLN A 34 -4.12 0.60 -15.23
C GLN A 34 -4.30 0.01 -13.82
N LYS A 35 -3.87 -1.23 -13.61
CA LYS A 35 -3.91 -1.91 -12.31
C LYS A 35 -3.06 -1.17 -11.28
N ILE A 36 -1.85 -0.77 -11.65
CA ILE A 36 -0.95 -0.02 -10.77
C ILE A 36 -1.61 1.32 -10.38
N ARG A 37 -2.11 2.09 -11.36
CA ARG A 37 -2.81 3.36 -11.09
C ARG A 37 -4.03 3.18 -10.19
N PHE A 38 -4.80 2.11 -10.41
CA PHE A 38 -5.94 1.78 -9.57
C PHE A 38 -5.51 1.48 -8.13
N CYS A 39 -4.52 0.60 -7.93
CA CYS A 39 -4.06 0.27 -6.59
C CYS A 39 -3.35 1.42 -5.86
N GLU A 40 -2.75 2.37 -6.58
CA GLU A 40 -2.26 3.61 -5.97
C GLU A 40 -3.41 4.51 -5.47
N ARG A 41 -4.52 4.60 -6.21
CA ARG A 41 -5.72 5.30 -5.69
C ARG A 41 -6.32 4.60 -4.47
N VAL A 42 -6.35 3.28 -4.47
CA VAL A 42 -6.82 2.49 -3.31
C VAL A 42 -5.90 2.67 -2.10
N ARG A 43 -4.58 2.72 -2.32
CA ARG A 43 -3.59 3.08 -1.28
C ARG A 43 -3.89 4.44 -0.65
N ASP A 44 -4.14 5.45 -1.48
CA ASP A 44 -4.45 6.80 -0.98
C ASP A 44 -5.76 6.82 -0.18
N HIS A 45 -6.74 6.02 -0.60
CA HIS A 45 -7.97 5.82 0.17
C HIS A 45 -7.73 5.12 1.52
N ALA A 46 -6.86 4.11 1.56
CA ALA A 46 -6.46 3.44 2.80
C ALA A 46 -5.81 4.42 3.78
N LEU A 47 -4.92 5.29 3.28
CA LEU A 47 -4.30 6.35 4.08
C LEU A 47 -5.34 7.32 4.64
N GLN A 48 -6.28 7.78 3.81
CA GLN A 48 -7.36 8.65 4.26
C GLN A 48 -8.24 7.97 5.32
N THR A 49 -8.57 6.70 5.11
CA THR A 49 -9.38 5.90 6.05
C THR A 49 -8.69 5.79 7.42
N PHE A 50 -7.37 5.56 7.44
CA PHE A 50 -6.60 5.54 8.67
C PHE A 50 -6.75 6.88 9.42
N TYR A 51 -6.57 8.02 8.74
CA TYR A 51 -6.73 9.33 9.40
C TYR A 51 -8.16 9.59 9.87
N ASN A 52 -9.17 9.13 9.14
CA ASN A 52 -10.57 9.25 9.56
C ASN A 52 -10.81 8.47 10.86
N ARG A 53 -10.32 7.22 10.94
CA ARG A 53 -10.39 6.39 12.15
C ARG A 53 -9.67 7.05 13.33
N GLU A 54 -8.45 7.56 13.14
CA GLU A 54 -7.68 8.23 14.20
C GLU A 54 -8.38 9.50 14.73
N ARG A 55 -9.18 10.15 13.88
CA ARG A 55 -10.01 11.30 14.27
C ARG A 55 -11.35 10.91 14.89
N GLY A 56 -11.60 9.62 15.10
CA GLY A 56 -12.87 9.10 15.63
C GLY A 56 -14.05 9.25 14.66
N GLN A 57 -13.80 9.43 13.36
CA GLN A 57 -14.87 9.55 12.39
C GLN A 57 -15.52 8.19 12.15
N PRO A 58 -16.85 8.15 11.95
CA PRO A 58 -17.54 6.89 11.67
C PRO A 58 -17.04 6.27 10.37
N MET A 59 -17.07 4.94 10.34
CA MET A 59 -16.77 4.19 9.12
C MET A 59 -17.78 4.57 8.03
N LYS A 60 -17.27 4.92 6.84
CA LYS A 60 -18.08 5.20 5.65
C LYS A 60 -17.69 4.22 4.57
N LEU A 61 -18.67 3.45 4.09
CA LEU A 61 -18.50 2.50 2.99
C LEU A 61 -19.07 3.09 1.70
N PHE A 62 -18.60 2.60 0.56
CA PHE A 62 -19.18 2.83 -0.75
C PHE A 62 -20.35 1.88 -0.98
N ASP A 63 -21.32 2.31 -1.78
CA ASP A 63 -22.36 1.42 -2.27
C ASP A 63 -21.72 0.35 -3.17
N GLU A 64 -22.03 -0.93 -2.90
CA GLU A 64 -21.51 -2.03 -3.70
C GLU A 64 -22.29 -2.11 -5.02
N ASP A 65 -21.69 -1.56 -6.08
CA ASP A 65 -22.24 -1.49 -7.44
C ASP A 65 -21.84 -2.68 -8.32
N GLY A 66 -21.26 -3.72 -7.71
CA GLY A 66 -20.69 -4.88 -8.41
C GLY A 66 -19.28 -4.65 -8.95
N SER A 67 -18.72 -3.43 -8.86
CA SER A 67 -17.35 -3.16 -9.27
C SER A 67 -16.33 -3.69 -8.28
N ASP A 68 -15.15 -4.08 -8.80
CA ASP A 68 -13.99 -4.40 -7.97
C ASP A 68 -13.53 -3.19 -7.13
N GLY A 69 -13.77 -1.97 -7.65
CA GLY A 69 -13.47 -0.71 -6.98
C GLY A 69 -14.12 -0.59 -5.61
N ALA A 70 -15.45 -0.65 -5.57
CA ALA A 70 -16.22 -0.57 -4.34
C ALA A 70 -15.92 -1.77 -3.42
N ARG A 71 -15.86 -2.98 -3.96
CA ARG A 71 -15.60 -4.22 -3.21
C ARG A 71 -14.26 -4.19 -2.48
N ILE A 72 -13.16 -3.92 -3.19
CA ILE A 72 -11.80 -3.89 -2.64
C ILE A 72 -11.66 -2.77 -1.62
N THR A 73 -12.19 -1.58 -1.94
CA THR A 73 -12.05 -0.41 -1.08
C THR A 73 -12.84 -0.59 0.22
N ASN A 74 -14.06 -1.13 0.15
CA ASN A 74 -14.86 -1.46 1.33
C ASN A 74 -14.19 -2.50 2.23
N HIS A 75 -13.57 -3.52 1.63
CA HIS A 75 -12.81 -4.52 2.39
C HIS A 75 -11.67 -3.86 3.18
N ILE A 76 -10.88 -3.01 2.53
CA ILE A 76 -9.80 -2.26 3.16
C ILE A 76 -10.32 -1.33 4.27
N ILE A 77 -11.42 -0.62 4.03
CA ILE A 77 -12.02 0.28 5.02
C ILE A 77 -12.40 -0.49 6.29
N LYS A 78 -13.18 -1.56 6.14
CA LYS A 78 -13.61 -2.40 7.27
C LYS A 78 -12.41 -2.85 8.07
N ARG A 79 -11.39 -3.35 7.38
CA ARG A 79 -10.20 -3.88 8.01
C ARG A 79 -9.39 -2.83 8.77
N ILE A 80 -9.23 -1.62 8.23
CA ILE A 80 -8.55 -0.52 8.93
C ILE A 80 -9.25 -0.16 10.23
N TYR A 81 -10.58 -0.15 10.26
CA TYR A 81 -11.32 0.16 11.47
C TYR A 81 -11.33 -1.00 12.48
N GLU A 82 -11.32 -2.25 12.01
CA GLU A 82 -11.36 -3.45 12.84
C GLU A 82 -9.99 -3.87 13.40
N GLU A 83 -8.89 -3.54 12.72
CA GLU A 83 -7.53 -4.00 13.07
C GLU A 83 -6.66 -2.89 13.71
N PRO A 84 -6.42 -2.93 15.03
CA PRO A 84 -5.52 -1.99 15.70
C PRO A 84 -4.06 -2.07 15.23
N GLN A 85 -3.63 -3.20 14.66
CA GLN A 85 -2.27 -3.40 14.16
C GLN A 85 -1.89 -2.47 13.01
N ILE A 86 -2.88 -1.92 12.28
CA ILE A 86 -2.69 -0.84 11.31
C ILE A 86 -2.55 0.47 12.10
N SER A 87 -1.39 0.60 12.75
CA SER A 87 -1.13 1.59 13.79
C SER A 87 -0.37 2.83 13.30
N SER A 88 -0.16 2.96 11.99
CA SER A 88 0.54 4.10 11.41
C SER A 88 0.12 4.37 9.96
N PRO A 89 0.29 5.62 9.48
CA PRO A 89 0.03 5.97 8.09
C PRO A 89 0.75 5.04 7.10
N LYS A 90 2.02 4.73 7.37
CA LYS A 90 2.83 3.88 6.49
C LYS A 90 2.31 2.44 6.41
N LYS A 91 1.82 1.91 7.53
CA LYS A 91 1.19 0.59 7.56
C LYS A 91 -0.11 0.59 6.77
N ALA A 92 -0.92 1.66 6.87
CA ALA A 92 -2.16 1.79 6.11
C ALA A 92 -1.92 1.84 4.59
N GLU A 93 -0.93 2.62 4.14
CA GLU A 93 -0.52 2.64 2.72
C GLU A 93 -0.08 1.24 2.24
N THR A 94 0.81 0.60 3.01
CA THR A 94 1.38 -0.70 2.64
C THR A 94 0.29 -1.77 2.60
N PHE A 95 -0.58 -1.78 3.60
CA PHE A 95 -1.76 -2.65 3.68
C PHE A 95 -2.67 -2.43 2.47
N GLY A 96 -3.14 -1.20 2.23
CA GLY A 96 -4.08 -0.92 1.14
C GLY A 96 -3.54 -1.30 -0.24
N ARG A 97 -2.27 -1.01 -0.53
CA ARG A 97 -1.64 -1.41 -1.79
C ARG A 97 -1.49 -2.93 -1.92
N ALA A 98 -1.04 -3.61 -0.86
CA ALA A 98 -0.85 -5.06 -0.88
C ALA A 98 -2.18 -5.79 -1.09
N THR A 99 -3.21 -5.42 -0.31
CA THR A 99 -4.56 -5.98 -0.40
C THR A 99 -5.18 -5.73 -1.77
N CYS A 100 -5.03 -4.52 -2.34
CA CYS A 100 -5.50 -4.26 -3.70
C CYS A 100 -4.83 -5.18 -4.72
N ASN A 101 -3.50 -5.30 -4.69
CA ASN A 101 -2.77 -6.15 -5.63
C ASN A 101 -3.18 -7.63 -5.53
N GLU A 102 -3.42 -8.11 -4.31
CA GLU A 102 -3.87 -9.48 -4.03
C GLU A 102 -5.29 -9.73 -4.54
N MET A 103 -6.24 -8.83 -4.23
CA MET A 103 -7.63 -8.96 -4.66
C MET A 103 -7.80 -8.80 -6.17
N MET A 104 -6.97 -7.95 -6.80
CA MET A 104 -6.92 -7.82 -8.26
C MET A 104 -6.23 -9.03 -8.94
N GLY A 105 -5.30 -9.71 -8.26
CA GLY A 105 -4.63 -10.91 -8.77
C GLY A 105 -5.47 -12.19 -8.64
N SER A 106 -6.30 -12.28 -7.60
CA SER A 106 -7.23 -13.39 -7.38
C SER A 106 -8.48 -13.34 -8.27
N SER A 107 -8.77 -12.18 -8.89
CA SER A 107 -9.92 -12.00 -9.78
C SER A 107 -9.66 -12.47 -11.23
N ALA A 108 -8.43 -12.89 -11.57
CA ALA A 108 -8.07 -13.44 -12.89
C ALA A 108 -8.47 -14.92 -13.08
N ALA A 109 -9.20 -15.51 -12.13
CA ALA A 109 -9.74 -16.88 -12.21
C ALA A 109 -11.27 -16.91 -12.44
N SER A 110 -11.81 -15.88 -13.10
CA SER A 110 -13.19 -15.86 -13.59
C SER A 110 -13.16 -15.72 -15.11
N GLU A 111 -13.23 -16.89 -15.76
CA GLU A 111 -13.49 -17.25 -17.17
C GLU A 111 -12.95 -16.37 -18.31
#